data_AF-A0A0N1EQ70-F1
#
_entry.id   AF-A0A0N1EQ70-F1
#
_cell.length_a   1.000
_cell.length_b   1.000
_cell.length_c   1.000
_cell.angle_alpha   90.00
_cell.angle_beta   90.00
_cell.angle_gamma   90.00
#
_symmetry.space_group_name_H-M   'P 1'
#
loop_
_entity.id
_entity.type
_entity.pdbx_description
1 polymer ?
#
loop_
_entity_poly.entity_id
_entity_poly.type
_entity_poly.pdbx_seq_one_letter_code
_entity_poly.pdbx_strand_id
1 'polypeptide(L)'
;MRHYFLLVPLFFVTLLSFQVHAEQSRPAPSEQQQEQALAQVQEPMYKPLMERYILDELKAVRQDQQKLREDVTKQVTHAQLDTADRAITYTTDTINNVFFIITATASILVLVGWNSLRDVKNKVEDIVNTRVSVITNEYEARLNTFEEKLRERSEEILSNQEKISVTNEVHSLWMRANLESDVANKIEIFDEILNRKPEDVEAIAYKADALLELNETAQAIELCNQALDIDSDYGYAYWQRACAYALTHKHADALADIKMSLEYSPNLRNELLHESAFASLHDNASFNAILAGDV
;
A
#
# COMPACT_ATOMS: atom_id res chain seq x y z
N MET A 1 -13.92 43.47 -69.09
CA MET A 1 -13.56 44.27 -67.88
C MET A 1 -12.11 44.72 -67.96
N ARG A 2 -11.75 45.76 -67.21
CA ARG A 2 -10.42 46.40 -67.06
C ARG A 2 -9.92 47.21 -68.27
N HIS A 3 -9.98 48.53 -68.09
CA HIS A 3 -9.38 49.53 -68.97
C HIS A 3 -7.86 49.60 -68.77
N TYR A 4 -7.14 49.86 -69.87
CA TYR A 4 -5.83 50.50 -69.86
C TYR A 4 -6.01 51.97 -70.28
N PHE A 5 -5.37 52.90 -69.56
CA PHE A 5 -5.22 54.32 -69.91
C PHE A 5 -3.71 54.62 -69.74
N LEU A 6 -2.98 55.06 -70.77
CA LEU A 6 -2.67 56.47 -71.12
C LEU A 6 -1.88 57.20 -70.00
N LEU A 7 -0.82 58.00 -70.23
CA LEU A 7 -0.21 58.53 -71.47
C LEU A 7 1.25 59.03 -71.24
N VAL A 8 1.90 59.52 -72.29
CA VAL A 8 3.36 59.63 -72.58
C VAL A 8 3.54 60.65 -73.74
N PRO A 9 4.63 61.46 -73.94
CA PRO A 9 5.87 61.72 -73.17
C PRO A 9 6.40 63.22 -73.12
N LEU A 10 7.60 63.43 -72.50
CA LEU A 10 8.76 64.26 -72.98
C LEU A 10 8.76 65.83 -73.06
N PHE A 11 10.01 66.36 -72.97
CA PHE A 11 10.59 67.54 -73.68
C PHE A 11 10.15 68.99 -73.31
N PHE A 12 10.85 70.07 -73.71
CA PHE A 12 12.30 70.42 -73.86
C PHE A 12 12.42 71.92 -74.21
N VAL A 13 13.56 72.54 -73.88
CA VAL A 13 14.08 73.89 -74.22
C VAL A 13 13.38 74.75 -75.31
N THR A 14 13.15 76.03 -75.00
CA THR A 14 13.34 77.21 -75.90
C THR A 14 13.67 78.46 -75.06
N LEU A 15 14.87 79.06 -75.16
CA LEU A 15 15.36 80.05 -76.15
C LEU A 15 14.71 81.45 -76.07
N LEU A 16 15.47 82.40 -75.49
CA LEU A 16 15.23 83.84 -75.65
C LEU A 16 15.61 84.29 -77.07
N SER A 17 14.85 85.24 -77.61
CA SER A 17 15.25 86.10 -78.73
C SER A 17 15.07 87.56 -78.33
N PHE A 18 16.06 88.39 -78.61
CA PHE A 18 16.08 89.83 -78.30
C PHE A 18 16.30 90.59 -79.61
N GLN A 19 15.43 91.56 -79.93
CA GLN A 19 15.70 92.59 -80.93
C GLN A 19 15.21 93.94 -80.42
N VAL A 20 15.90 95.00 -80.87
CA VAL A 20 15.87 96.33 -80.25
C VAL A 20 15.66 97.37 -81.35
N HIS A 21 14.66 98.24 -81.20
CA HIS A 21 14.82 99.70 -81.09
C HIS A 21 13.47 100.42 -81.03
N ALA A 22 13.47 101.58 -80.38
CA ALA A 22 12.27 102.39 -80.13
C ALA A 22 12.13 103.55 -81.13
N GLU A 23 10.87 103.86 -81.42
CA GLU A 23 10.18 105.16 -81.48
C GLU A 23 10.89 106.46 -81.94
N GLN A 24 10.11 107.34 -82.55
CA GLN A 24 10.56 108.43 -83.42
C GLN A 24 11.10 109.69 -82.70
N SER A 25 12.21 110.19 -83.23
CA SER A 25 12.59 111.62 -83.41
C SER A 25 12.40 112.62 -82.25
N ARG A 26 13.52 113.21 -81.81
CA ARG A 26 13.60 114.62 -81.38
C ARG A 26 14.73 115.34 -82.14
N PRO A 27 14.52 116.57 -82.63
CA PRO A 27 15.58 117.39 -83.23
C PRO A 27 16.50 117.99 -82.15
N ALA A 28 17.72 118.35 -82.53
CA ALA A 28 18.66 119.04 -81.66
C ALA A 28 18.25 120.52 -81.44
N PRO A 29 18.40 121.08 -80.21
CA PRO A 29 18.18 122.50 -79.95
C PRO A 29 19.36 123.39 -80.40
N SER A 30 19.12 124.69 -80.50
CA SER A 30 20.11 125.69 -80.94
C SER A 30 21.21 125.99 -79.90
N GLU A 31 22.36 126.43 -80.42
CA GLU A 31 23.66 126.48 -79.73
C GLU A 31 23.68 127.24 -78.39
N GLN A 32 22.79 128.23 -78.20
CA GLN A 32 22.72 129.00 -76.94
C GLN A 32 22.19 128.20 -75.73
N GLN A 33 21.56 127.04 -75.94
CA GLN A 33 21.11 126.17 -74.83
C GLN A 33 22.17 125.17 -74.35
N GLN A 34 23.27 124.97 -75.09
CA GLN A 34 24.28 123.97 -74.73
C GLN A 34 25.31 124.48 -73.72
N GLU A 35 25.71 125.76 -73.78
CA GLU A 35 26.72 126.30 -72.85
C GLU A 35 26.20 126.46 -71.40
N GLN A 36 24.91 126.74 -71.20
CA GLN A 36 24.33 126.86 -69.85
C GLN A 36 24.06 125.51 -69.16
N ALA A 37 23.96 124.41 -69.92
CA ALA A 37 23.71 123.08 -69.35
C ALA A 37 24.97 122.40 -68.76
N LEU A 38 26.17 122.86 -69.13
CA LEU A 38 27.44 122.25 -68.72
C LEU A 38 27.93 122.66 -67.32
N ALA A 39 27.29 123.65 -66.68
CA ALA A 39 27.76 124.24 -65.42
C ALA A 39 27.19 123.61 -64.12
N GLN A 40 26.33 122.59 -64.19
CA GLN A 40 25.62 122.06 -63.00
C GLN A 40 25.82 120.55 -62.68
N VAL A 41 26.76 119.85 -63.33
CA VAL A 41 26.99 118.42 -63.06
C VAL A 41 28.27 118.20 -62.22
N GLN A 42 28.15 118.36 -60.90
CA GLN A 42 29.20 118.01 -59.93
C GLN A 42 28.63 117.32 -58.68
N GLU A 43 28.28 116.03 -58.80
CA GLU A 43 28.44 115.05 -57.70
C GLU A 43 28.91 113.69 -58.27
N PRO A 44 29.82 112.94 -57.61
CA PRO A 44 30.36 111.70 -58.17
C PRO A 44 29.49 110.46 -57.93
N MET A 45 29.21 109.71 -59.00
CA MET A 45 28.44 108.45 -59.05
C MET A 45 29.05 107.22 -58.30
N TYR A 46 29.96 107.42 -57.34
CA TYR A 46 30.77 106.32 -56.77
C TYR A 46 30.16 105.61 -55.54
N LYS A 47 29.24 106.25 -54.80
CA LYS A 47 28.62 105.65 -53.59
C LYS A 47 27.87 104.31 -53.84
N PRO A 48 27.07 104.13 -54.92
CA PRO A 48 26.26 102.92 -55.10
C PRO A 48 27.07 101.62 -55.31
N LEU A 49 28.30 101.72 -55.81
CA LEU A 49 29.12 100.56 -56.17
C LEU A 49 29.79 99.91 -54.94
N MET A 50 30.27 100.74 -54.00
CA MET A 50 30.88 100.25 -52.77
C MET A 50 29.86 99.59 -51.84
N GLU A 51 28.65 100.16 -51.73
CA GLU A 51 27.56 99.57 -50.94
C GLU A 51 27.20 98.16 -51.44
N ARG A 52 27.15 97.97 -52.77
CA ARG A 52 26.86 96.67 -53.37
C ARG A 52 27.98 95.66 -53.15
N TYR A 53 29.25 96.04 -53.31
CA TYR A 53 30.39 95.16 -53.03
C TYR A 53 30.40 94.70 -51.56
N ILE A 54 30.19 95.62 -50.62
CA ILE A 54 30.11 95.31 -49.18
C ILE A 54 28.92 94.38 -48.88
N LEU A 55 27.78 94.57 -49.55
CA LEU A 55 26.62 93.68 -49.42
C LEU A 55 26.89 92.28 -49.97
N ASP A 56 27.57 92.16 -51.12
CA ASP A 56 27.92 90.86 -51.72
C ASP A 56 28.96 90.10 -50.86
N GLU A 57 29.97 90.78 -50.30
CA GLU A 57 30.91 90.21 -49.33
C GLU A 57 30.21 89.80 -48.01
N LEU A 58 29.35 90.65 -47.45
CA LEU A 58 28.55 90.29 -46.25
C LEU A 58 27.62 89.11 -46.52
N LYS A 59 27.11 88.97 -47.75
CA LYS A 59 26.29 87.84 -48.18
C LYS A 59 27.12 86.57 -48.33
N ALA A 60 28.33 86.65 -48.90
CA ALA A 60 29.28 85.54 -48.98
C ALA A 60 29.69 85.06 -47.57
N VAL A 61 30.12 85.97 -46.70
CA VAL A 61 30.44 85.67 -45.29
C VAL A 61 29.24 85.05 -44.56
N ARG A 62 28.02 85.53 -44.79
CA ARG A 62 26.80 84.92 -44.21
C ARG A 62 26.53 83.52 -44.75
N GLN A 63 26.76 83.28 -46.05
CA GLN A 63 26.63 81.95 -46.66
C GLN A 63 27.70 80.98 -46.14
N ASP A 64 28.94 81.42 -45.96
CA ASP A 64 30.01 80.58 -45.43
C ASP A 64 29.86 80.34 -43.92
N GLN A 65 29.35 81.30 -43.15
CA GLN A 65 28.88 81.08 -41.77
C GLN A 65 27.71 80.08 -41.70
N GLN A 66 26.81 80.07 -42.69
CA GLN A 66 25.74 79.07 -42.79
C GLN A 66 26.30 77.68 -43.11
N LYS A 67 27.17 77.54 -44.12
CA LYS A 67 27.84 76.27 -44.47
C LYS A 67 28.66 75.72 -43.29
N LEU A 68 29.48 76.57 -42.64
CA LEU A 68 30.28 76.18 -41.49
C LEU A 68 29.39 75.70 -40.33
N ARG A 69 28.27 76.38 -40.06
CA ARG A 69 27.28 75.89 -39.09
C ARG A 69 26.67 74.56 -39.52
N GLU A 70 26.36 74.38 -40.80
CA GLU A 70 25.81 73.14 -41.33
C GLU A 70 26.80 71.96 -41.18
N ASP A 71 28.07 72.16 -41.55
CA ASP A 71 29.12 71.13 -41.44
C ASP A 71 29.49 70.81 -39.99
N VAL A 72 29.60 71.83 -39.12
CA VAL A 72 29.80 71.61 -37.67
C VAL A 72 28.60 70.90 -37.07
N THR A 73 27.36 71.26 -37.47
CA THR A 73 26.16 70.55 -37.00
C THR A 73 26.18 69.10 -37.46
N LYS A 74 26.47 68.82 -38.74
CA LYS A 74 26.62 67.45 -39.27
C LYS A 74 27.66 66.65 -38.50
N GLN A 75 28.86 67.21 -38.28
CA GLN A 75 29.92 66.53 -37.54
C GLN A 75 29.52 66.24 -36.08
N VAL A 76 28.93 67.21 -35.38
CA VAL A 76 28.43 67.01 -34.01
C VAL A 76 27.31 65.97 -33.97
N THR A 77 26.36 66.00 -34.90
CA THR A 77 25.29 65.00 -34.98
C THR A 77 25.82 63.61 -35.32
N HIS A 78 26.82 63.48 -36.21
CA HIS A 78 27.44 62.19 -36.51
C HIS A 78 28.25 61.64 -35.33
N ALA A 79 29.00 62.50 -34.62
CA ALA A 79 29.71 62.08 -33.42
C ALA A 79 28.74 61.66 -32.31
N GLN A 80 27.63 62.40 -32.13
CA GLN A 80 26.58 62.02 -31.18
C GLN A 80 25.93 60.68 -31.56
N LEU A 81 25.59 60.47 -32.84
CA LEU A 81 25.06 59.21 -33.35
C LEU A 81 26.04 58.05 -33.14
N ASP A 82 27.33 58.19 -33.48
CA ASP A 82 28.34 57.14 -33.25
C ASP A 82 28.48 56.80 -31.75
N THR A 83 28.48 57.82 -30.87
CA THR A 83 28.51 57.56 -29.42
C THR A 83 27.23 56.89 -28.90
N ALA A 84 26.07 57.22 -29.47
CA ALA A 84 24.79 56.60 -29.13
C ALA A 84 24.73 55.15 -29.62
N ASP A 85 25.08 54.90 -30.88
CA ASP A 85 25.11 53.55 -31.47
C ASP A 85 26.08 52.65 -30.70
N ARG A 86 27.30 53.13 -30.37
CA ARG A 86 28.24 52.37 -29.52
C ARG A 86 27.69 52.07 -28.13
N ALA A 87 27.01 53.04 -27.50
CA ALA A 87 26.40 52.83 -26.18
C ALA A 87 25.22 51.83 -26.25
N ILE A 88 24.42 51.89 -27.30
CA ILE A 88 23.33 50.95 -27.58
C ILE A 88 23.91 49.55 -27.83
N THR A 89 24.90 49.39 -28.72
CA THR A 89 25.56 48.10 -29.00
C THR A 89 26.13 47.48 -27.72
N TYR A 90 26.88 48.24 -26.92
CA TYR A 90 27.41 47.75 -25.64
C TYR A 90 26.30 47.32 -24.67
N THR A 91 25.18 48.06 -24.63
CA THR A 91 24.02 47.73 -23.80
C THR A 91 23.32 46.45 -24.30
N THR A 92 23.16 46.30 -25.61
CA THR A 92 22.59 45.08 -26.23
C THR A 92 23.49 43.86 -26.00
N ASP A 93 24.80 43.98 -26.18
CA ASP A 93 25.75 42.89 -25.97
C ASP A 93 25.82 42.47 -24.50
N THR A 94 25.84 43.43 -23.56
CA THR A 94 25.81 43.12 -22.13
C THR A 94 24.48 42.48 -21.70
N ILE A 95 23.34 42.96 -22.20
CA ILE A 95 22.03 42.32 -21.97
C ILE A 95 22.01 40.89 -22.53
N ASN A 96 22.46 40.67 -23.77
CA ASN A 96 22.53 39.34 -24.39
C ASN A 96 23.43 38.40 -23.58
N ASN A 97 24.62 38.84 -23.18
CA ASN A 97 25.54 38.03 -22.37
C ASN A 97 24.94 37.65 -21.00
N VAL A 98 24.24 38.58 -20.33
CA VAL A 98 23.51 38.28 -19.09
C VAL A 98 22.38 37.27 -19.35
N PHE A 99 21.61 37.41 -20.44
CA PHE A 99 20.60 36.43 -20.84
C PHE A 99 21.17 35.03 -21.10
N PHE A 100 22.33 34.93 -21.77
CA PHE A 100 23.00 33.64 -21.97
C PHE A 100 23.45 33.01 -20.66
N ILE A 101 24.00 33.78 -19.72
CA ILE A 101 24.38 33.29 -18.38
C ILE A 101 23.16 32.80 -17.60
N ILE A 102 22.06 33.55 -17.60
CA ILE A 102 20.80 33.16 -16.94
C ILE A 102 20.26 31.88 -17.58
N THR A 103 20.23 31.80 -18.91
CA THR A 103 19.74 30.63 -19.65
C THR A 103 20.57 29.39 -19.36
N ALA A 104 21.90 29.50 -19.39
CA ALA A 104 22.81 28.40 -19.06
C ALA A 104 22.61 27.93 -17.60
N THR A 105 22.51 28.86 -16.65
CA THR A 105 22.28 28.55 -15.23
C THR A 105 20.92 27.87 -15.02
N ALA A 106 19.87 28.35 -15.69
CA ALA A 106 18.53 27.76 -15.65
C ALA A 106 18.50 26.35 -16.28
N SER A 107 19.18 26.12 -17.41
CA SER A 107 19.30 24.80 -18.02
C SER A 107 20.01 23.79 -17.11
N ILE A 108 21.09 24.22 -16.42
CA ILE A 108 21.78 23.40 -15.42
C ILE A 108 20.86 23.08 -14.24
N LEU A 109 20.14 24.07 -13.71
CA LEU A 109 19.17 23.88 -12.61
C LEU A 109 18.06 22.89 -12.98
N VAL A 110 17.52 22.95 -14.21
CA VAL A 110 16.50 22.00 -14.68
C VAL A 110 17.06 20.58 -14.79
N LEU A 111 18.27 20.39 -15.33
CA LEU A 111 18.92 19.08 -15.41
C LEU A 111 19.17 18.46 -14.03
N VAL A 112 19.70 19.25 -13.09
CA VAL A 112 19.95 18.80 -11.71
C VAL A 112 18.63 18.53 -10.97
N GLY A 113 17.64 19.41 -11.13
CA GLY A 113 16.32 19.25 -10.53
C GLY A 113 15.56 18.02 -11.03
N TRP A 114 15.64 17.72 -12.34
CA TRP A 114 15.03 16.52 -12.93
C TRP A 114 15.65 15.23 -12.39
N ASN A 115 16.99 15.17 -12.33
CA ASN A 115 17.68 14.02 -11.75
C ASN A 115 17.32 13.83 -10.27
N SER A 116 17.29 14.92 -9.48
CA SER A 116 16.89 14.89 -8.07
C SER A 116 15.44 14.41 -7.88
N LEU A 117 14.47 14.89 -8.67
CA LEU A 117 13.09 14.41 -8.62
C LEU A 117 12.99 12.92 -8.93
N ARG A 118 13.72 12.45 -9.95
CA ARG A 118 13.74 11.03 -10.34
C ARG A 118 14.33 10.16 -9.23
N ASP A 119 15.42 10.59 -8.62
CA ASP A 119 16.07 9.85 -7.53
C ASP A 119 15.20 9.82 -6.26
N VAL A 120 14.47 10.90 -5.96
CA VAL A 120 13.46 10.92 -4.89
C VAL A 120 12.32 9.94 -5.20
N LYS A 121 11.78 9.96 -6.43
CA LYS A 121 10.73 9.02 -6.84
C LYS A 121 11.17 7.58 -6.66
N ASN A 122 12.34 7.22 -7.19
CA ASN A 122 12.89 5.87 -7.11
C ASN A 122 13.08 5.42 -5.66
N LYS A 123 13.68 6.27 -4.80
CA LYS A 123 13.84 5.96 -3.36
C LYS A 123 12.51 5.78 -2.63
N VAL A 124 11.48 6.58 -2.95
CA VAL A 124 10.14 6.42 -2.37
C VAL A 124 9.53 5.08 -2.83
N GLU A 125 9.67 4.73 -4.11
CA GLU A 125 9.23 3.47 -4.68
C GLU A 125 9.92 2.26 -3.99
N ASP A 126 11.23 2.31 -3.81
CA ASP A 126 12.01 1.29 -3.07
C ASP A 126 11.57 1.15 -1.61
N ILE A 127 11.39 2.27 -0.89
CA ILE A 127 10.94 2.27 0.51
C ILE A 127 9.53 1.71 0.64
N VAL A 128 8.60 2.08 -0.26
CA VAL A 128 7.23 1.57 -0.28
C VAL A 128 7.24 0.07 -0.58
N ASN A 129 7.93 -0.38 -1.62
CA ASN A 129 8.04 -1.79 -1.97
C ASN A 129 8.63 -2.63 -0.83
N THR A 130 9.71 -2.15 -0.21
CA THR A 130 10.32 -2.80 0.97
C THR A 130 9.34 -2.89 2.13
N ARG A 131 8.63 -1.79 2.43
CA ARG A 131 7.70 -1.76 3.58
C ARG A 131 6.45 -2.59 3.33
N VAL A 132 5.92 -2.61 2.10
CA VAL A 132 4.83 -3.50 1.69
C VAL A 132 5.27 -4.95 1.82
N SER A 133 6.48 -5.32 1.36
CA SER A 133 7.01 -6.68 1.51
C SER A 133 7.17 -7.12 2.97
N VAL A 134 7.69 -6.24 3.84
CA VAL A 134 7.78 -6.53 5.29
C VAL A 134 6.39 -6.76 5.89
N ILE A 135 5.42 -5.90 5.56
CA ILE A 135 4.04 -6.00 6.06
C ILE A 135 3.36 -7.28 5.55
N THR A 136 3.50 -7.62 4.26
CA THR A 136 2.90 -8.85 3.71
C THR A 136 3.49 -10.10 4.36
N ASN A 137 4.82 -10.15 4.54
CA ASN A 137 5.49 -11.27 5.21
C ASN A 137 5.06 -11.39 6.70
N GLU A 138 4.86 -10.27 7.40
CA GLU A 138 4.35 -10.26 8.78
C GLU A 138 2.91 -10.76 8.88
N TYR A 139 2.05 -10.38 7.93
CA TYR A 139 0.68 -10.88 7.86
C TYR A 139 0.60 -12.35 7.45
N GLU A 140 1.42 -12.80 6.50
CA GLU A 140 1.53 -14.21 6.11
C GLU A 140 1.98 -15.07 7.29
N ALA A 141 3.04 -14.67 8.00
CA ALA A 141 3.49 -15.36 9.20
C ALA A 141 2.40 -15.41 10.29
N ARG A 142 1.69 -14.31 10.54
CA ARG A 142 0.56 -14.28 11.48
C ARG A 142 -0.58 -15.20 11.04
N LEU A 143 -0.94 -15.18 9.77
CA LEU A 143 -2.00 -16.02 9.21
C LEU A 143 -1.65 -17.50 9.39
N ASN A 144 -0.43 -17.91 9.04
CA ASN A 144 0.05 -19.28 9.22
C ASN A 144 0.00 -19.72 10.70
N THR A 145 0.40 -18.85 11.65
CA THR A 145 0.27 -19.17 13.09
C THR A 145 -1.17 -19.21 13.61
N PHE A 146 -2.10 -18.56 12.92
CA PHE A 146 -3.53 -18.58 13.26
C PHE A 146 -4.21 -19.82 12.67
N GLU A 147 -3.90 -20.16 11.43
CA GLU A 147 -4.35 -21.38 10.75
C GLU A 147 -3.92 -22.63 11.53
N GLU A 148 -2.65 -22.73 11.93
CA GLU A 148 -2.16 -23.89 12.69
C GLU A 148 -2.86 -24.02 14.06
N LYS A 149 -3.11 -22.90 14.75
CA LYS A 149 -3.87 -22.91 16.01
C LYS A 149 -5.35 -23.28 15.80
N LEU A 150 -5.97 -22.85 14.71
CA LEU A 150 -7.33 -23.27 14.36
C LEU A 150 -7.38 -24.76 14.04
N ARG A 151 -6.36 -25.30 13.37
CA ARG A 151 -6.22 -26.72 13.05
C ARG A 151 -6.08 -27.56 14.32
N GLU A 152 -5.14 -27.21 15.19
CA GLU A 152 -4.96 -27.82 16.52
C GLU A 152 -6.27 -27.82 17.33
N ARG A 153 -6.94 -26.67 17.44
CA ARG A 153 -8.22 -26.57 18.15
C ARG A 153 -9.35 -27.35 17.48
N SER A 154 -9.38 -27.44 16.16
CA SER A 154 -10.36 -28.26 15.44
C SER A 154 -10.14 -29.75 15.72
N GLU A 155 -8.88 -30.22 15.73
CA GLU A 155 -8.51 -31.59 16.05
C GLU A 155 -8.88 -31.94 17.51
N GLU A 156 -8.61 -31.03 18.47
CA GLU A 156 -9.06 -31.16 19.87
C GLU A 156 -10.59 -31.27 19.98
N ILE A 157 -11.35 -30.40 19.31
CA ILE A 157 -12.81 -30.38 19.36
C ILE A 157 -13.39 -31.68 18.81
N LEU A 158 -12.88 -32.16 17.68
CA LEU A 158 -13.33 -33.41 17.06
C LEU A 158 -13.04 -34.63 17.96
N SER A 159 -11.83 -34.74 18.52
CA SER A 159 -11.48 -35.81 19.47
C SER A 159 -12.33 -35.77 20.74
N ASN A 160 -12.63 -34.58 21.27
CA ASN A 160 -13.48 -34.44 22.44
C ASN A 160 -14.95 -34.78 22.12
N GLN A 161 -15.45 -34.39 20.94
CA GLN A 161 -16.79 -34.76 20.49
C GLN A 161 -16.94 -36.28 20.32
N GLU A 162 -15.93 -36.95 19.76
CA GLU A 162 -15.89 -38.41 19.64
C GLU A 162 -15.94 -39.09 21.02
N LYS A 163 -15.09 -38.67 21.97
CA LYS A 163 -15.08 -39.18 23.36
C LYS A 163 -16.42 -38.98 24.06
N ILE A 164 -17.08 -37.83 23.85
CA ILE A 164 -18.41 -37.55 24.38
C ILE A 164 -19.46 -38.47 23.74
N SER A 165 -19.40 -38.71 22.43
CA SER A 165 -20.30 -39.65 21.74
C SER A 165 -20.18 -41.05 22.32
N VAL A 166 -18.95 -41.60 22.39
CA VAL A 166 -18.68 -42.94 22.93
C VAL A 166 -19.13 -43.05 24.40
N THR A 167 -18.91 -42.01 25.21
CA THR A 167 -19.33 -41.99 26.62
C THR A 167 -20.86 -41.98 26.75
N ASN A 168 -21.56 -41.20 25.92
CA ASN A 168 -23.02 -41.16 25.90
C ASN A 168 -23.63 -42.47 25.37
N GLU A 169 -23.05 -43.07 24.33
CA GLU A 169 -23.42 -44.39 23.81
C GLU A 169 -23.29 -45.45 24.91
N VAL A 170 -22.11 -45.58 25.52
CA VAL A 170 -21.88 -46.51 26.64
C VAL A 170 -22.84 -46.26 27.80
N HIS A 171 -23.10 -45.01 28.18
CA HIS A 171 -24.07 -44.71 29.24
C HIS A 171 -25.51 -45.14 28.87
N SER A 172 -25.92 -44.97 27.61
CA SER A 172 -27.22 -45.45 27.13
C SER A 172 -27.33 -46.98 27.10
N LEU A 173 -26.24 -47.67 26.79
CA LEU A 173 -26.16 -49.13 26.86
C LEU A 173 -26.23 -49.62 28.31
N TRP A 174 -25.54 -48.95 29.25
CA TRP A 174 -25.68 -49.22 30.69
C TRP A 174 -27.12 -49.07 31.19
N MET A 175 -27.82 -48.00 30.79
CA MET A 175 -29.23 -47.83 31.11
C MET A 175 -30.11 -48.95 30.51
N ARG A 176 -29.80 -49.42 29.31
CA ARG A 176 -30.50 -50.54 28.65
C ARG A 176 -30.24 -51.86 29.40
N ALA A 177 -28.98 -52.18 29.73
CA ALA A 177 -28.61 -53.38 30.47
C ALA A 177 -29.29 -53.48 31.84
N ASN A 178 -29.44 -52.35 32.54
CA ASN A 178 -30.11 -52.28 33.85
C ASN A 178 -31.66 -52.41 33.77
N LEU A 179 -32.25 -52.30 32.59
CA LEU A 179 -33.70 -52.46 32.35
C LEU A 179 -34.04 -53.78 31.66
N GLU A 180 -33.05 -54.45 31.08
CA GLU A 180 -33.21 -55.72 30.38
C GLU A 180 -33.44 -56.86 31.38
N SER A 181 -34.49 -57.66 31.16
CA SER A 181 -34.83 -58.79 32.04
C SER A 181 -34.29 -60.13 31.54
N ASP A 182 -33.90 -60.20 30.27
CA ASP A 182 -33.30 -61.40 29.68
C ASP A 182 -31.78 -61.33 29.81
N VAL A 183 -31.22 -62.26 30.58
CA VAL A 183 -29.79 -62.36 30.88
C VAL A 183 -28.96 -62.55 29.60
N ALA A 184 -29.47 -63.26 28.59
CA ALA A 184 -28.76 -63.43 27.32
C ALA A 184 -28.61 -62.08 26.59
N ASN A 185 -29.67 -61.27 26.54
CA ASN A 185 -29.64 -59.93 25.95
C ASN A 185 -28.78 -58.96 26.80
N LYS A 186 -28.78 -59.11 28.13
CA LYS A 186 -27.90 -58.35 29.06
C LYS A 186 -26.42 -58.59 28.73
N ILE A 187 -26.03 -59.84 28.42
CA ILE A 187 -24.67 -60.20 27.97
C ILE A 187 -24.34 -59.55 26.61
N GLU A 188 -25.26 -59.60 25.63
CA GLU A 188 -25.05 -58.94 24.33
C GLU A 188 -24.84 -57.42 24.49
N ILE A 189 -25.57 -56.76 25.39
CA ILE A 189 -25.40 -55.33 25.68
C ILE A 189 -24.03 -55.05 26.33
N PHE A 190 -23.55 -55.92 27.22
CA PHE A 190 -22.19 -55.78 27.75
C PHE A 190 -21.13 -56.01 26.67
N ASP A 191 -21.35 -56.92 25.71
CA ASP A 191 -20.49 -57.02 24.54
C ASP A 191 -20.53 -55.76 23.66
N GLU A 192 -21.69 -55.11 23.48
CA GLU A 192 -21.75 -53.79 22.82
C GLU A 192 -20.93 -52.72 23.58
N ILE A 193 -20.97 -52.71 24.92
CA ILE A 193 -20.18 -51.80 25.76
C ILE A 193 -18.68 -52.09 25.63
N LEU A 194 -18.26 -53.35 25.74
CA LEU A 194 -16.86 -53.75 25.66
C LEU A 194 -16.27 -53.54 24.26
N ASN A 195 -17.07 -53.66 23.20
CA ASN A 195 -16.67 -53.26 21.84
C ASN A 195 -16.42 -51.74 21.70
N ARG A 196 -16.92 -50.90 22.62
CA ARG A 196 -16.67 -49.46 22.68
C ARG A 196 -15.57 -49.08 23.68
N LYS A 197 -15.46 -49.82 24.79
CA LYS A 197 -14.44 -49.70 25.83
C LYS A 197 -13.95 -51.09 26.27
N PRO A 198 -12.92 -51.66 25.62
CA PRO A 198 -12.45 -53.01 25.92
C PRO A 198 -11.88 -53.21 27.33
N GLU A 199 -11.48 -52.12 27.98
CA GLU A 199 -10.85 -52.09 29.31
C GLU A 199 -11.82 -51.60 30.40
N ASP A 200 -13.14 -51.59 30.14
CA ASP A 200 -14.16 -51.20 31.11
C ASP A 200 -14.40 -52.33 32.12
N VAL A 201 -13.59 -52.33 33.20
CA VAL A 201 -13.56 -53.34 34.27
C VAL A 201 -14.95 -53.58 34.89
N GLU A 202 -15.73 -52.51 35.03
CA GLU A 202 -17.11 -52.58 35.52
C GLU A 202 -17.98 -53.41 34.55
N ALA A 203 -17.95 -53.10 33.25
CA ALA A 203 -18.68 -53.87 32.25
C ALA A 203 -18.22 -55.34 32.16
N ILE A 204 -16.92 -55.63 32.35
CA ILE A 204 -16.40 -57.02 32.40
C ILE A 204 -16.99 -57.76 33.61
N ALA A 205 -16.98 -57.16 34.81
CA ALA A 205 -17.49 -57.80 36.02
C ALA A 205 -19.01 -58.01 35.99
N TYR A 206 -19.78 -57.03 35.48
CA TYR A 206 -21.23 -57.18 35.28
C TYR A 206 -21.60 -58.13 34.13
N LYS A 207 -20.72 -58.36 33.16
CA LYS A 207 -20.86 -59.47 32.19
C LYS A 207 -20.61 -60.84 32.86
N ALA A 208 -19.63 -60.92 33.77
CA ALA A 208 -19.37 -62.13 34.55
C ALA A 208 -20.57 -62.49 35.45
N ASP A 209 -21.16 -61.51 36.14
CA ASP A 209 -22.43 -61.61 36.89
C ASP A 209 -23.54 -62.26 36.05
N ALA A 210 -23.82 -61.70 34.87
CA ALA A 210 -24.84 -62.24 33.96
C ALA A 210 -24.50 -63.68 33.45
N LEU A 211 -23.22 -64.02 33.29
CA LEU A 211 -22.82 -65.39 32.96
C LEU A 211 -22.99 -66.37 34.15
N LEU A 212 -22.90 -65.89 35.39
CA LEU A 212 -23.23 -66.71 36.58
C LEU A 212 -24.72 -66.97 36.68
N GLU A 213 -25.58 -65.99 36.35
CA GLU A 213 -27.03 -66.20 36.23
C GLU A 213 -27.38 -67.28 35.17
N LEU A 214 -26.60 -67.39 34.09
CA LEU A 214 -26.71 -68.47 33.09
C LEU A 214 -25.97 -69.77 33.46
N ASN A 215 -25.33 -69.84 34.64
CA ASN A 215 -24.53 -70.97 35.12
C ASN A 215 -23.30 -71.30 34.22
N GLU A 216 -22.80 -70.32 33.46
CA GLU A 216 -21.58 -70.36 32.63
C GLU A 216 -20.33 -70.04 33.47
N THR A 217 -20.19 -70.74 34.60
CA THR A 217 -19.26 -70.36 35.69
C THR A 217 -17.79 -70.31 35.28
N ALA A 218 -17.37 -71.14 34.32
CA ALA A 218 -15.99 -71.12 33.82
C ALA A 218 -15.66 -69.84 33.04
N GLN A 219 -16.61 -69.32 32.25
CA GLN A 219 -16.43 -68.09 31.48
C GLN A 219 -16.45 -66.87 32.40
N ALA A 220 -17.33 -66.88 33.41
CA ALA A 220 -17.37 -65.83 34.43
C ALA A 220 -16.04 -65.70 35.21
N ILE A 221 -15.40 -66.81 35.59
CA ILE A 221 -14.08 -66.80 36.26
C ILE A 221 -13.02 -66.17 35.36
N GLU A 222 -13.00 -66.50 34.06
CA GLU A 222 -12.04 -65.94 33.11
C GLU A 222 -12.21 -64.42 32.95
N LEU A 223 -13.45 -63.94 32.82
CA LEU A 223 -13.73 -62.50 32.80
C LEU A 223 -13.35 -61.81 34.12
N CYS A 224 -13.58 -62.44 35.27
CA CYS A 224 -13.14 -61.87 36.55
C CYS A 224 -11.61 -61.82 36.67
N ASN A 225 -10.89 -62.80 36.13
CA ASN A 225 -9.42 -62.74 36.03
C ASN A 225 -8.98 -61.60 35.12
N GLN A 226 -9.59 -61.47 33.93
CA GLN A 226 -9.32 -60.38 33.00
C GLN A 226 -9.59 -59.00 33.63
N ALA A 227 -10.68 -58.85 34.38
CA ALA A 227 -11.00 -57.63 35.12
C ALA A 227 -9.89 -57.29 36.14
N LEU A 228 -9.40 -58.29 36.88
CA LEU A 228 -8.35 -58.14 37.89
C LEU A 228 -6.93 -57.97 37.31
N ASP A 229 -6.69 -58.42 36.07
CA ASP A 229 -5.46 -58.13 35.32
C ASP A 229 -5.42 -56.66 34.85
N ILE A 230 -6.58 -56.01 34.68
CA ILE A 230 -6.71 -54.59 34.31
C ILE A 230 -6.70 -53.69 35.56
N ASP A 231 -7.50 -54.04 36.58
CA ASP A 231 -7.56 -53.36 37.87
C ASP A 231 -7.57 -54.38 39.01
N SER A 232 -6.40 -54.60 39.61
CA SER A 232 -6.19 -55.54 40.70
C SER A 232 -6.91 -55.16 41.99
N ASP A 233 -7.39 -53.92 42.10
CA ASP A 233 -8.04 -53.39 43.29
C ASP A 233 -9.58 -53.33 43.12
N TYR A 234 -10.11 -53.85 42.01
CA TYR A 234 -11.53 -53.84 41.72
C TYR A 234 -12.31 -54.91 42.52
N GLY A 235 -12.72 -54.54 43.74
CA GLY A 235 -13.39 -55.42 44.71
C GLY A 235 -14.59 -56.22 44.17
N TYR A 236 -15.34 -55.69 43.22
CA TYR A 236 -16.50 -56.39 42.64
C TYR A 236 -16.11 -57.54 41.68
N ALA A 237 -14.93 -57.51 41.06
CA ALA A 237 -14.45 -58.67 40.30
C ALA A 237 -14.02 -59.83 41.21
N TYR A 238 -13.42 -59.54 42.38
CA TYR A 238 -13.22 -60.55 43.43
C TYR A 238 -14.55 -61.12 43.94
N TRP A 239 -15.56 -60.27 44.14
CA TRP A 239 -16.90 -60.73 44.54
C TRP A 239 -17.49 -61.72 43.54
N GLN A 240 -17.50 -61.36 42.26
CA GLN A 240 -18.06 -62.23 41.21
C GLN A 240 -17.23 -63.52 41.03
N ARG A 241 -15.91 -63.46 41.15
CA ARG A 241 -15.06 -64.67 41.14
C ARG A 241 -15.32 -65.56 42.36
N ALA A 242 -15.57 -64.98 43.53
CA ALA A 242 -15.98 -65.72 44.72
C ALA A 242 -17.34 -66.41 44.55
N CYS A 243 -18.34 -65.72 43.97
CA CYS A 243 -19.63 -66.32 43.63
C CYS A 243 -19.44 -67.53 42.70
N ALA A 244 -18.61 -67.39 41.68
CA ALA A 244 -18.26 -68.47 40.76
C ALA A 244 -17.57 -69.66 41.46
N TYR A 245 -16.65 -69.40 42.38
CA TYR A 245 -16.00 -70.44 43.18
C TYR A 245 -16.93 -71.10 44.20
N ALA A 246 -17.87 -70.37 44.79
CA ALA A 246 -18.88 -70.92 45.69
C ALA A 246 -19.84 -71.87 44.94
N LEU A 247 -20.32 -71.48 43.75
CA LEU A 247 -21.16 -72.30 42.87
C LEU A 247 -20.42 -73.57 42.37
N THR A 248 -19.10 -73.53 42.24
CA THR A 248 -18.27 -74.70 41.88
C THR A 248 -17.70 -75.47 43.08
N HIS A 249 -18.21 -75.22 44.30
CA HIS A 249 -17.78 -75.84 45.56
C HIS A 249 -16.29 -75.66 45.94
N LYS A 250 -15.61 -74.68 45.33
CA LYS A 250 -14.23 -74.28 45.67
C LYS A 250 -14.23 -73.33 46.87
N HIS A 251 -14.72 -73.84 48.00
CA HIS A 251 -14.99 -73.02 49.19
C HIS A 251 -13.76 -72.29 49.75
N ALA A 252 -12.55 -72.83 49.61
CA ALA A 252 -11.32 -72.17 50.05
C ALA A 252 -10.99 -70.93 49.21
N ASP A 253 -11.07 -71.05 47.89
CA ASP A 253 -10.79 -69.96 46.94
C ASP A 253 -11.86 -68.87 47.05
N ALA A 254 -13.13 -69.27 47.16
CA ALA A 254 -14.25 -68.35 47.40
C ALA A 254 -14.06 -67.51 48.68
N LEU A 255 -13.61 -68.12 49.78
CA LEU A 255 -13.36 -67.40 51.03
C LEU A 255 -12.15 -66.47 50.98
N ALA A 256 -11.17 -66.74 50.12
CA ALA A 256 -10.05 -65.83 49.89
C ALA A 256 -10.51 -64.61 49.09
N ASP A 257 -11.22 -64.83 47.98
CA ASP A 257 -11.75 -63.74 47.14
C ASP A 257 -12.82 -62.90 47.86
N ILE A 258 -13.66 -63.50 48.72
CA ILE A 258 -14.56 -62.74 49.60
C ILE A 258 -13.76 -61.75 50.45
N LYS A 259 -12.65 -62.17 51.08
CA LYS A 259 -11.84 -61.26 51.90
C LYS A 259 -11.27 -60.09 51.09
N MET A 260 -10.71 -60.37 49.91
CA MET A 260 -10.21 -59.33 49.00
C MET A 260 -11.33 -58.37 48.57
N SER A 261 -12.51 -58.89 48.21
CA SER A 261 -13.66 -58.07 47.82
C SER A 261 -14.11 -57.11 48.94
N LEU A 262 -14.01 -57.53 50.21
CA LEU A 262 -14.39 -56.73 51.36
C LEU A 262 -13.31 -55.74 51.81
N GLU A 263 -12.04 -56.03 51.50
CA GLU A 263 -10.92 -55.10 51.71
C GLU A 263 -11.03 -53.92 50.74
N TYR A 264 -11.24 -54.21 49.45
CA TYR A 264 -11.36 -53.21 48.39
C TYR A 264 -12.76 -52.56 48.28
N SER A 265 -13.83 -53.27 48.67
CA SER A 265 -15.22 -52.78 48.61
C SER A 265 -15.99 -53.14 49.89
N PRO A 266 -15.72 -52.44 51.02
CA PRO A 266 -16.32 -52.77 52.32
C PRO A 266 -17.85 -52.69 52.38
N ASN A 267 -18.48 -51.98 51.43
CA ASN A 267 -19.93 -51.91 51.27
C ASN A 267 -20.58 -53.27 50.97
N LEU A 268 -19.86 -54.19 50.32
CA LEU A 268 -20.35 -55.54 50.00
C LEU A 268 -20.58 -56.40 51.24
N ARG A 269 -20.08 -56.00 52.42
CA ARG A 269 -20.28 -56.74 53.68
C ARG A 269 -21.75 -56.94 54.05
N ASN A 270 -22.62 -56.01 53.66
CA ASN A 270 -24.06 -56.11 53.92
C ASN A 270 -24.76 -57.13 53.01
N GLU A 271 -24.19 -57.41 51.83
CA GLU A 271 -24.77 -58.31 50.83
C GLU A 271 -24.39 -59.78 51.08
N LEU A 272 -23.37 -60.08 51.92
CA LEU A 272 -22.86 -61.44 52.16
C LEU A 272 -23.92 -62.47 52.56
N LEU A 273 -24.94 -62.07 53.32
CA LEU A 273 -26.04 -62.95 53.76
C LEU A 273 -27.23 -62.98 52.79
N HIS A 274 -27.25 -62.05 51.84
CA HIS A 274 -28.31 -61.91 50.83
C HIS A 274 -27.90 -62.55 49.49
N GLU A 275 -26.60 -62.73 49.25
CA GLU A 275 -26.06 -63.39 48.07
C GLU A 275 -26.38 -64.89 48.03
N SER A 276 -27.10 -65.28 46.99
CA SER A 276 -27.56 -66.65 46.76
C SER A 276 -26.42 -67.63 46.52
N ALA A 277 -25.33 -67.19 45.85
CA ALA A 277 -24.17 -68.05 45.55
C ALA A 277 -23.45 -68.51 46.83
N PHE A 278 -23.50 -67.72 47.91
CA PHE A 278 -22.85 -68.02 49.18
C PHE A 278 -23.66 -68.88 50.14
N ALA A 279 -24.89 -69.29 49.78
CA ALA A 279 -25.70 -70.20 50.61
C ALA A 279 -24.96 -71.50 51.00
N SER A 280 -24.06 -71.99 50.14
CA SER A 280 -23.21 -73.17 50.42
C SER A 280 -22.07 -72.92 51.42
N LEU A 281 -21.77 -71.67 51.74
CA LEU A 281 -20.73 -71.23 52.67
C LEU A 281 -21.26 -70.87 54.06
N HIS A 282 -22.57 -70.72 54.25
CA HIS A 282 -23.16 -70.25 55.51
C HIS A 282 -22.84 -71.17 56.71
N ASP A 283 -22.75 -72.47 56.50
CA ASP A 283 -22.36 -73.45 57.54
C ASP A 283 -20.84 -73.47 57.85
N ASN A 284 -20.03 -72.72 57.10
CA ASN A 284 -18.57 -72.72 57.25
C ASN A 284 -18.13 -71.75 58.37
N ALA A 285 -17.37 -72.25 59.34
CA ALA A 285 -16.83 -71.44 60.43
C ALA A 285 -15.98 -70.24 59.94
N SER A 286 -15.25 -70.40 58.84
CA SER A 286 -14.44 -69.31 58.25
C SER A 286 -15.29 -68.22 57.58
N PHE A 287 -16.46 -68.56 57.04
CA PHE A 287 -17.41 -67.57 56.52
C PHE A 287 -18.03 -66.75 57.66
N ASN A 288 -18.43 -67.44 58.73
CA ASN A 288 -18.97 -66.80 59.93
C ASN A 288 -17.97 -65.85 60.62
N ALA A 289 -16.67 -66.16 60.59
CA ALA A 289 -15.62 -65.25 61.07
C ALA A 289 -15.51 -63.97 60.21
N ILE A 290 -15.65 -64.07 58.89
CA ILE A 290 -15.67 -62.91 57.99
C ILE A 290 -16.90 -62.03 58.26
N LEU A 291 -18.07 -62.65 58.46
CA LEU A 291 -19.31 -61.94 58.84
C LEU A 291 -19.19 -61.19 60.18
N ALA A 292 -18.55 -61.80 61.18
CA ALA A 292 -18.29 -61.18 62.48
C ALA A 292 -17.30 -60.01 62.40
N GLY A 293 -16.50 -59.93 61.33
CA GLY A 293 -15.43 -58.96 61.18
C GLY A 293 -14.14 -59.32 61.93
N ASP A 294 -13.95 -60.60 62.27
CA ASP A 294 -12.76 -61.12 62.98
C ASP A 294 -11.57 -61.39 62.02
N VAL A 295 -11.48 -60.64 60.91
CA VAL A 295 -10.45 -60.75 59.85
C VAL A 295 -10.04 -59.34 59.42
#